data_AF-A0A914WBK8-F1
#
_entry.id   AF-A0A914WBK8-F1
#
_cell.length_a   1.000
_cell.length_b   1.000
_cell.length_c   1.000
_cell.angle_alpha   90.00
_cell.angle_beta   90.00
_cell.angle_gamma   90.00
#
_symmetry.space_group_name_H-M   'P 1'
#
loop_
_entity.id
_entity.type
_entity.pdbx_description
1 polymer ?
#
loop_
_entity_poly.entity_id
_entity_poly.type
_entity_poly.pdbx_seq_one_letter_code
_entity_poly.pdbx_strand_id
1 'polypeptide(L)'
;MGEQRWTVRNLELIQIPGPTCYEFRPTTASKTTTAQHHDSSESPAPQEANTLLTESSQRTSKLPIPLDIHVNTDYNYIELALNAMYSPQNQYCYHIDVKSDQQFKNRMKRLTECFPNVHLTQEAYSVDSRGFNTTRAYLACFRHLLAANGAWKYALTLQVHDFPLHTNLELVRILDKLQGSNDVKLREWKHRMPKGMSWDFADLNILPNSNLFRGKEALNISKGSVATSLSRAFVEFAVTSIDTTVLLKHLDSFTIADEIFFATINHNLALNPPGGYPGKCLLKGTQLLKPWISRFAIWEGYKMCITGYDELSS
;
A
#
# COMPACT_ATOMS: atom_id res chain seq x y z
N MET A 1 -41.43 -9.04 18.68
CA MET A 1 -41.73 -9.82 17.46
C MET A 1 -42.11 -8.83 16.38
N GLY A 2 -41.33 -8.77 15.30
CA GLY A 2 -41.50 -7.82 14.20
C GLY A 2 -40.16 -7.55 13.50
N GLU A 3 -39.67 -8.53 12.73
CA GLU A 3 -38.54 -8.37 11.82
C GLU A 3 -38.95 -7.44 10.66
N GLN A 4 -38.32 -6.28 10.53
CA GLN A 4 -38.33 -5.54 9.27
C GLN A 4 -37.09 -5.92 8.45
N ARG A 5 -37.38 -6.65 7.38
CA ARG A 5 -36.44 -7.19 6.40
C ARG A 5 -36.15 -6.11 5.36
N TRP A 6 -34.96 -5.53 5.38
CA TRP A 6 -34.50 -4.66 4.30
C TRP A 6 -34.31 -5.50 3.03
N THR A 7 -35.11 -5.21 2.01
CA THR A 7 -34.93 -5.79 0.67
C THR A 7 -34.09 -4.81 -0.16
N VAL A 8 -32.84 -5.17 -0.43
CA VAL A 8 -32.03 -4.51 -1.45
C VAL A 8 -32.64 -4.89 -2.80
N ARG A 9 -33.46 -3.99 -3.37
CA ARG A 9 -33.94 -4.15 -4.75
C ARG A 9 -32.84 -3.69 -5.71
N ASN A 10 -32.51 -4.58 -6.63
CA ASN A 10 -31.71 -4.37 -7.84
C ASN A 10 -30.25 -3.94 -7.63
N LEU A 11 -29.48 -4.80 -6.96
CA LEU A 11 -28.15 -5.14 -7.47
C LEU A 11 -28.32 -6.50 -8.15
N GLU A 12 -28.33 -6.51 -9.48
CA GLU A 12 -28.05 -7.75 -10.20
C GLU A 12 -26.63 -8.17 -9.81
N LEU A 13 -26.55 -9.06 -8.82
CA LEU A 13 -25.36 -9.82 -8.53
C LEU A 13 -25.07 -10.62 -9.79
N ILE A 14 -24.14 -10.13 -10.61
CA ILE A 14 -23.50 -10.94 -11.63
C ILE A 14 -22.91 -12.13 -10.87
N GLN A 15 -23.54 -13.29 -11.00
CA GLN A 15 -22.91 -14.55 -10.66
C GLN A 15 -21.77 -14.72 -11.65
N ILE A 16 -20.57 -14.23 -11.28
CA ILE A 16 -19.35 -14.43 -12.05
C ILE A 16 -19.02 -15.93 -11.94
N PRO A 17 -19.15 -16.71 -13.03
CA PRO A 17 -18.59 -18.06 -13.07
C PRO A 17 -17.07 -17.89 -12.90
N GLY A 18 -16.41 -18.78 -12.14
CA GLY A 18 -14.98 -18.67 -11.82
C GLY A 18 -14.09 -18.33 -13.04
N PRO A 19 -12.92 -17.70 -12.82
CA PRO A 19 -12.30 -16.84 -13.81
C PRO A 19 -11.73 -17.66 -14.97
N THR A 20 -12.47 -17.73 -16.06
CA THR A 20 -11.86 -17.51 -17.37
C THR A 20 -11.51 -16.03 -17.42
N CYS A 21 -10.39 -15.63 -18.04
CA CYS A 21 -9.95 -14.22 -18.11
C CYS A 21 -10.93 -13.28 -18.84
N TYR A 22 -12.16 -13.72 -19.11
CA TYR A 22 -13.24 -12.96 -19.69
C TYR A 22 -14.02 -12.22 -18.60
N GLU A 23 -13.68 -10.95 -18.43
CA GLU A 23 -14.58 -9.79 -18.22
C GLU A 23 -13.87 -8.55 -17.67
N PHE A 24 -12.53 -8.53 -17.63
CA PHE A 24 -11.77 -7.28 -17.47
C PHE A 24 -11.66 -6.55 -18.81
N ARG A 25 -12.75 -5.93 -19.27
CA ARG A 25 -12.65 -4.87 -20.28
C ARG A 25 -12.48 -3.54 -19.55
N PRO A 26 -11.26 -2.96 -19.48
CA PRO A 26 -11.17 -1.52 -19.26
C PRO A 26 -11.99 -0.86 -20.37
N THR A 27 -12.84 0.11 -20.01
CA THR A 27 -13.67 0.88 -20.92
C THR A 27 -12.79 1.58 -21.96
N THR A 28 -12.51 0.86 -23.04
CA THR A 28 -11.99 1.42 -24.28
C THR A 28 -13.21 1.86 -25.08
N ALA A 29 -13.21 3.11 -25.49
CA ALA A 29 -14.31 3.77 -26.19
C ALA A 29 -14.80 2.90 -27.37
N SER A 30 -15.95 2.26 -27.20
CA SER A 30 -16.66 1.62 -28.31
C SER A 30 -17.52 2.68 -28.99
N LYS A 31 -17.32 2.83 -30.30
CA LYS A 31 -18.10 3.71 -31.15
C LYS A 31 -19.56 3.27 -31.19
N THR A 32 -20.43 4.23 -30.87
CA THR A 32 -21.77 4.50 -31.42
C THR A 32 -22.76 3.33 -31.55
N THR A 33 -23.80 3.37 -30.71
CA THR A 33 -25.18 3.11 -31.17
C THR A 33 -26.08 4.21 -30.61
N THR A 34 -26.67 4.98 -31.51
CA THR A 34 -27.53 6.13 -31.21
C THR A 34 -28.85 5.66 -30.59
N ALA A 35 -29.12 6.07 -29.35
CA ALA A 35 -30.48 6.18 -28.82
C ALA A 35 -30.63 7.61 -28.28
N GLN A 36 -31.45 8.40 -28.95
CA GLN A 36 -31.76 9.77 -28.56
C GLN A 36 -32.66 9.74 -27.32
N HIS A 37 -32.15 10.23 -26.20
CA HIS A 37 -32.96 10.83 -25.16
C HIS A 37 -32.35 12.18 -24.80
N HIS A 38 -33.15 13.23 -24.96
CA HIS A 38 -32.83 14.59 -24.54
C HIS A 38 -32.72 14.65 -23.02
N ASP A 39 -31.50 14.80 -22.51
CA ASP A 39 -31.27 15.40 -21.20
C ASP A 39 -30.11 16.41 -21.31
N SER A 40 -30.36 17.61 -20.82
CA SER A 40 -29.55 18.82 -20.98
C SER A 40 -28.62 19.01 -19.79
N SER A 41 -27.68 18.10 -19.64
CA SER A 41 -26.42 18.37 -18.92
C SER A 41 -25.27 18.11 -19.90
N GLU A 42 -24.56 19.18 -20.27
CA GLU A 42 -23.43 19.12 -21.18
C GLU A 42 -22.33 18.25 -20.57
N SER A 43 -22.31 16.98 -20.96
CA SER A 43 -21.13 16.13 -20.85
C SER A 43 -20.04 16.70 -21.75
N PRO A 44 -18.76 16.74 -21.33
CA PRO A 44 -17.70 17.32 -22.14
C PRO A 44 -17.65 16.62 -23.50
N ALA A 45 -17.44 17.41 -24.57
CA ALA A 45 -17.46 16.92 -25.94
C ALA A 45 -16.50 15.71 -26.10
N PRO A 46 -16.81 14.72 -26.96
CA PRO A 46 -15.99 13.51 -27.12
C PRO A 46 -14.49 13.77 -27.38
N GLN A 47 -14.15 14.91 -27.98
CA GLN A 47 -12.77 15.36 -28.18
C GLN A 47 -12.07 15.80 -26.89
N GLU A 48 -12.76 16.50 -25.99
CA GLU A 48 -12.21 16.90 -24.69
C GLU A 48 -11.99 15.67 -23.80
N ALA A 49 -12.96 14.76 -23.75
CA ALA A 49 -12.82 13.49 -23.03
C ALA A 49 -11.62 12.67 -23.55
N ASN A 50 -11.46 12.55 -24.87
CA ASN A 50 -10.30 11.86 -25.46
C ASN A 50 -8.98 12.56 -25.18
N THR A 51 -8.95 13.90 -25.16
CA THR A 51 -7.75 14.67 -24.84
C THR A 51 -7.36 14.47 -23.38
N LEU A 52 -8.32 14.53 -22.45
CA LEU A 52 -8.10 14.27 -21.02
C LEU A 52 -7.62 12.83 -20.76
N LEU A 53 -8.18 11.84 -21.45
CA LEU A 53 -7.72 10.44 -21.37
C LEU A 53 -6.29 10.28 -21.90
N THR A 54 -5.95 10.97 -22.98
CA THR A 54 -4.61 10.94 -23.58
C THR A 54 -3.58 11.61 -22.66
N GLU A 55 -3.91 12.78 -22.11
CA GLU A 55 -3.05 13.46 -21.12
C GLU A 55 -2.88 12.67 -19.83
N SER A 56 -3.96 12.04 -19.35
CA SER A 56 -3.93 11.14 -18.20
C SER A 56 -2.96 9.99 -18.47
N SER A 57 -3.12 9.28 -19.59
CA SER A 57 -2.24 8.19 -20.02
C SER A 57 -0.78 8.61 -20.18
N GLN A 58 -0.51 9.80 -20.74
CA GLN A 58 0.84 10.33 -20.89
C GLN A 58 1.49 10.70 -19.55
N ARG A 59 0.72 11.13 -18.54
CA ARG A 59 1.26 11.42 -17.21
C ARG A 59 1.45 10.15 -16.38
N THR A 60 0.50 9.24 -16.42
CA THR A 60 0.59 7.97 -15.67
C THR A 60 1.70 7.07 -16.20
N SER A 61 1.93 7.06 -17.53
CA SER A 61 3.07 6.34 -18.12
C SER A 61 4.44 6.86 -17.69
N LYS A 62 4.55 8.12 -17.27
CA LYS A 62 5.80 8.70 -16.76
C LYS A 62 6.03 8.39 -15.28
N LEU A 63 5.03 7.88 -14.58
CA LEU A 63 5.12 7.52 -13.18
C LEU A 63 4.34 6.23 -12.87
N PRO A 64 4.82 5.07 -13.34
CA PRO A 64 4.34 3.78 -12.85
C PRO A 64 4.35 3.73 -11.32
N ILE A 65 3.28 3.23 -10.73
CA ILE A 65 3.17 3.01 -9.28
C ILE A 65 3.23 1.50 -9.04
N PRO A 66 4.27 0.99 -8.35
CA PRO A 66 4.22 -0.34 -7.78
C PRO A 66 3.37 -0.36 -6.52
N LEU A 67 2.42 -1.29 -6.47
CA LEU A 67 1.64 -1.59 -5.28
C LEU A 67 2.09 -2.94 -4.76
N ASP A 68 2.48 -2.95 -3.49
CA ASP A 68 2.90 -4.13 -2.76
C ASP A 68 1.79 -4.51 -1.76
N ILE A 69 1.14 -5.63 -2.03
CA ILE A 69 -0.15 -5.98 -1.42
C ILE A 69 -0.02 -7.34 -0.75
N HIS A 70 -0.13 -7.33 0.57
CA HIS A 70 -0.21 -8.56 1.35
C HIS A 70 -1.66 -9.08 1.38
N VAL A 71 -1.86 -10.35 0.99
CA VAL A 71 -3.18 -10.98 0.88
C VAL A 71 -3.25 -12.37 1.49
N ASN A 72 -4.41 -12.71 2.06
CA ASN A 72 -4.64 -14.02 2.67
C ASN A 72 -6.03 -14.62 2.45
N THR A 73 -7.04 -13.80 2.12
CA THR A 73 -8.46 -14.21 1.94
C THR A 73 -9.17 -13.28 0.94
N ASP A 74 -10.47 -13.52 0.73
CA ASP A 74 -11.42 -12.60 0.09
C ASP A 74 -11.07 -12.23 -1.35
N TYR A 75 -10.82 -13.25 -2.18
CA TYR A 75 -10.42 -13.04 -3.58
C TYR A 75 -11.35 -12.10 -4.36
N ASN A 76 -12.68 -12.18 -4.15
CA ASN A 76 -13.63 -11.31 -4.87
C ASN A 76 -13.39 -9.82 -4.54
N TYR A 77 -13.02 -9.53 -3.29
CA TYR A 77 -12.65 -8.17 -2.89
C TYR A 77 -11.35 -7.75 -3.55
N ILE A 78 -10.33 -8.63 -3.58
CA ILE A 78 -9.05 -8.35 -4.23
C ILE A 78 -9.25 -8.04 -5.72
N GLU A 79 -10.10 -8.81 -6.41
CA GLU A 79 -10.43 -8.58 -7.82
C GLU A 79 -11.13 -7.23 -8.03
N LEU A 80 -12.09 -6.90 -7.17
CA LEU A 80 -12.76 -5.59 -7.18
C LEU A 80 -11.78 -4.43 -6.94
N ALA A 81 -10.90 -4.56 -5.94
CA ALA A 81 -9.90 -3.56 -5.60
C ALA A 81 -8.88 -3.39 -6.73
N LEU A 82 -8.42 -4.50 -7.33
CA LEU A 82 -7.57 -4.46 -8.52
C LEU A 82 -8.29 -3.71 -9.65
N ASN A 83 -9.56 -3.99 -9.92
CA ASN A 83 -10.32 -3.31 -10.97
C ASN A 83 -10.40 -1.80 -10.76
N ALA A 84 -10.60 -1.36 -9.52
CA ALA A 84 -10.62 0.06 -9.18
C ALA A 84 -9.24 0.73 -9.33
N MET A 85 -8.16 0.00 -9.08
CA MET A 85 -6.78 0.53 -9.12
C MET A 85 -6.05 0.28 -10.44
N TYR A 86 -6.56 -0.58 -11.32
CA TYR A 86 -5.78 -1.13 -12.43
C TYR A 86 -5.38 -0.06 -13.44
N SER A 87 -4.10 -0.04 -13.75
CA SER A 87 -3.50 0.73 -14.83
C SER A 87 -2.43 -0.13 -15.46
N PRO A 88 -2.38 -0.23 -16.81
CA PRO A 88 -1.38 -1.06 -17.50
C PRO A 88 0.05 -0.53 -17.33
N GLN A 89 0.21 0.70 -16.85
CA GLN A 89 1.51 1.30 -16.57
C GLN A 89 2.02 0.91 -15.17
N ASN A 90 1.12 0.64 -14.22
CA ASN A 90 1.46 0.28 -12.85
C ASN A 90 1.95 -1.17 -12.74
N GLN A 91 2.49 -1.52 -11.57
CA GLN A 91 2.88 -2.90 -11.24
C GLN A 91 2.17 -3.31 -9.95
N TYR A 92 1.65 -4.53 -9.90
CA TYR A 92 0.93 -5.06 -8.74
C TYR A 92 1.65 -6.31 -8.27
N CYS A 93 2.30 -6.26 -7.11
CA CYS A 93 2.94 -7.42 -6.51
C CYS A 93 2.09 -7.88 -5.33
N TYR A 94 1.63 -9.14 -5.40
CA TYR A 94 0.89 -9.78 -4.33
C TYR A 94 1.78 -10.78 -3.59
N HIS A 95 1.81 -10.66 -2.27
CA HIS A 95 2.33 -11.71 -1.39
C HIS A 95 1.17 -12.49 -0.78
N ILE A 96 1.17 -13.81 -0.95
CA ILE A 96 0.14 -14.70 -0.40
C ILE A 96 0.65 -15.34 0.89
N ASP A 97 -0.11 -15.21 1.98
CA ASP A 97 0.15 -15.94 3.22
C ASP A 97 0.22 -17.46 2.93
N VAL A 98 1.28 -18.11 3.40
CA VAL A 98 1.46 -19.57 3.22
C VAL A 98 0.31 -20.36 3.82
N LYS A 99 -0.41 -19.80 4.81
CA LYS A 99 -1.56 -20.43 5.46
C LYS A 99 -2.86 -20.33 4.66
N SER A 100 -2.93 -19.51 3.60
CA SER A 100 -4.12 -19.42 2.76
C SER A 100 -4.46 -20.76 2.12
N ASP A 101 -5.75 -20.99 1.92
CA ASP A 101 -6.26 -22.22 1.34
C ASP A 101 -5.83 -22.37 -0.13
N GLN A 102 -5.83 -23.62 -0.62
CA GLN A 102 -5.36 -23.92 -1.96
C GLN A 102 -6.25 -23.31 -3.05
N GLN A 103 -7.56 -23.16 -2.80
CA GLN A 103 -8.48 -22.57 -3.75
C GLN A 103 -8.16 -21.09 -3.95
N PHE A 104 -7.93 -20.34 -2.87
CA PHE A 104 -7.49 -18.95 -2.90
C PHE A 104 -6.18 -18.79 -3.68
N LYS A 105 -5.15 -19.59 -3.35
CA LYS A 105 -3.86 -19.58 -4.05
C LYS A 105 -4.01 -19.83 -5.56
N ASN A 106 -4.85 -20.80 -5.94
CA ASN A 106 -5.12 -21.12 -7.34
C ASN A 106 -5.84 -19.96 -8.06
N ARG A 107 -6.75 -19.24 -7.39
CA ARG A 107 -7.42 -18.07 -7.97
C ARG A 107 -6.45 -16.92 -8.16
N MET A 108 -5.61 -16.60 -7.17
CA MET A 108 -4.57 -15.57 -7.29
C MET A 108 -3.58 -15.90 -8.42
N LYS A 109 -3.17 -17.16 -8.56
CA LYS A 109 -2.33 -17.58 -9.69
C LYS A 109 -2.99 -17.30 -11.04
N ARG A 110 -4.25 -17.69 -11.22
CA ARG A 110 -5.01 -17.39 -12.45
C ARG A 110 -5.13 -15.89 -12.72
N LEU A 111 -5.28 -15.07 -11.68
CA LEU A 111 -5.31 -13.61 -11.84
C LEU A 111 -4.03 -13.09 -12.52
N THR A 112 -2.87 -13.62 -12.12
CA THR A 112 -1.58 -13.23 -12.73
C THR A 112 -1.40 -13.72 -14.17
N GLU A 113 -2.10 -14.78 -14.56
CA GLU A 113 -2.11 -15.26 -15.95
C GLU A 113 -2.89 -14.32 -16.87
N CYS A 114 -3.81 -13.51 -16.32
CA CYS A 114 -4.62 -12.56 -17.09
C CYS A 114 -3.94 -11.19 -17.30
N PHE A 115 -2.94 -10.81 -16.49
CA PHE A 115 -2.32 -9.48 -16.56
C PHE A 115 -0.79 -9.55 -16.50
N PRO A 116 -0.07 -8.99 -17.48
CA PRO A 116 1.39 -9.07 -17.54
C PRO A 116 2.12 -8.24 -16.46
N ASN A 117 1.41 -7.33 -15.80
CA ASN A 117 1.91 -6.43 -14.76
C ASN A 117 1.37 -6.77 -13.36
N VAL A 118 0.79 -7.96 -13.18
CA VAL A 118 0.35 -8.50 -11.90
C VAL A 118 1.18 -9.73 -11.56
N HIS A 119 1.81 -9.72 -10.39
CA HIS A 119 2.85 -10.68 -10.02
C HIS A 119 2.55 -11.31 -8.66
N LEU A 120 3.00 -12.55 -8.47
CA LEU A 120 3.11 -13.18 -7.16
C LEU A 120 4.57 -13.27 -6.75
N THR A 121 4.87 -13.05 -5.47
CA THR A 121 6.19 -13.38 -4.92
C THR A 121 6.45 -14.88 -4.98
N GLN A 122 7.72 -15.26 -5.19
CA GLN A 122 8.12 -16.67 -5.08
C GLN A 122 8.29 -17.07 -3.62
N GLU A 123 8.77 -16.15 -2.80
CA GLU A 123 8.92 -16.34 -1.36
C GLU A 123 7.55 -16.40 -0.68
N ALA A 124 7.36 -17.44 0.13
CA ALA A 124 6.16 -17.63 0.93
C ALA A 124 6.50 -17.43 2.41
N TYR A 125 5.70 -16.62 3.10
CA TYR A 125 5.83 -16.38 4.53
C TYR A 125 4.51 -16.69 5.23
N SER A 126 4.60 -17.24 6.44
CA SER A 126 3.47 -17.28 7.36
C SER A 126 3.42 -15.95 8.07
N VAL A 127 2.35 -15.19 7.87
CA VAL A 127 2.15 -13.89 8.50
C VAL A 127 1.02 -13.95 9.52
N ASP A 128 0.91 -13.00 10.44
CA ASP A 128 -0.22 -12.96 11.36
C ASP A 128 -0.70 -11.54 11.67
N SER A 129 -1.78 -11.43 12.44
CA SER A 129 -2.37 -10.15 12.85
C SER A 129 -1.48 -9.33 13.78
N ARG A 130 -0.34 -9.88 14.23
CA ARG A 130 0.66 -9.18 15.01
C ARG A 130 1.81 -8.66 14.14
N GLY A 131 1.73 -8.80 12.82
CA GLY A 131 2.72 -8.32 11.89
C GLY A 131 3.91 -9.25 11.68
N PHE A 132 3.88 -10.48 12.21
CA PHE A 132 4.96 -11.46 12.03
C PHE A 132 5.22 -11.69 10.55
N ASN A 133 6.49 -11.66 10.12
CA ASN A 133 6.94 -11.77 8.72
C ASN A 133 6.33 -10.79 7.71
N THR A 134 5.43 -9.90 8.10
CA THR A 134 4.72 -9.01 7.16
C THR A 134 5.71 -8.08 6.46
N THR A 135 6.72 -7.58 7.19
CA THR A 135 7.80 -6.81 6.58
C THR A 135 8.66 -7.64 5.61
N ARG A 136 8.88 -8.93 5.88
CA ARG A 136 9.63 -9.81 4.96
C ARG A 136 8.87 -10.03 3.66
N ALA A 137 7.55 -10.17 3.74
CA ALA A 137 6.66 -10.22 2.59
C ALA A 137 6.80 -8.95 1.72
N TYR A 138 6.70 -7.77 2.32
CA TYR A 138 6.90 -6.50 1.60
C TYR A 138 8.30 -6.42 0.95
N LEU A 139 9.36 -6.75 1.69
CA LEU A 139 10.71 -6.72 1.13
C LEU A 139 10.92 -7.72 -0.02
N ALA A 140 10.21 -8.86 -0.04
CA ALA A 140 10.24 -9.80 -1.15
C ALA A 140 9.58 -9.22 -2.41
N CYS A 141 8.42 -8.58 -2.27
CA CYS A 141 7.79 -7.87 -3.37
C CYS A 141 8.66 -6.73 -3.90
N PHE A 142 9.28 -5.94 -3.02
CA PHE A 142 10.21 -4.90 -3.43
C PHE A 142 11.45 -5.42 -4.16
N ARG A 143 12.01 -6.58 -3.78
CA ARG A 143 13.10 -7.22 -4.56
C ARG A 143 12.64 -7.53 -5.98
N HIS A 144 11.45 -8.10 -6.13
CA HIS A 144 10.88 -8.40 -7.44
C HIS A 144 10.67 -7.13 -8.28
N LEU A 145 10.07 -6.08 -7.69
CA LEU A 145 9.78 -4.81 -8.35
C LEU A 145 11.02 -4.01 -8.73
N LEU A 146 12.11 -4.12 -7.96
CA LEU A 146 13.40 -3.52 -8.29
C LEU A 146 14.08 -4.27 -9.45
N ALA A 147 14.02 -5.61 -9.45
CA ALA A 147 14.60 -6.46 -10.49
C ALA A 147 13.95 -6.25 -11.87
N ALA A 148 12.66 -5.91 -11.92
CA ALA A 148 11.94 -5.60 -13.15
C ALA A 148 12.42 -4.30 -13.86
N ASN A 149 13.37 -3.55 -13.27
CA ASN A 149 14.04 -2.36 -13.81
C ASN A 149 13.10 -1.28 -14.43
N GLY A 150 11.90 -1.11 -13.89
CA GLY A 150 10.94 -0.10 -14.33
C GLY A 150 11.26 1.32 -13.82
N ALA A 151 10.87 2.34 -14.58
CA ALA A 151 11.10 3.76 -14.26
C ALA A 151 10.10 4.36 -13.24
N TRP A 152 9.72 3.59 -12.21
CA TRP A 152 8.84 4.06 -11.15
C TRP A 152 9.60 4.92 -10.11
N LYS A 153 8.92 5.86 -9.46
CA LYS A 153 9.55 6.70 -8.41
C LYS A 153 9.05 6.42 -6.99
N TYR A 154 7.84 5.91 -6.83
CA TYR A 154 7.24 5.61 -5.52
C TYR A 154 6.55 4.26 -5.54
N ALA A 155 6.71 3.48 -4.48
CA ALA A 155 5.94 2.28 -4.20
C ALA A 155 4.99 2.51 -3.01
N LEU A 156 3.82 1.87 -3.07
CA LEU A 156 2.82 1.90 -2.01
C LEU A 156 2.74 0.53 -1.34
N THR A 157 2.73 0.49 -0.01
CA THR A 157 2.41 -0.74 0.75
C THR A 157 0.93 -0.74 1.12
N LEU A 158 0.24 -1.84 0.84
CA LEU A 158 -1.18 -2.04 1.11
C LEU A 158 -1.43 -3.38 1.82
N GLN A 159 -2.59 -3.49 2.46
CA GLN A 159 -3.13 -4.72 3.04
C GLN A 159 -4.37 -5.18 2.27
N VAL A 160 -4.79 -6.42 2.50
CA VAL A 160 -5.89 -7.09 1.76
C VAL A 160 -7.19 -6.30 1.68
N HIS A 161 -7.51 -5.44 2.66
CA HIS A 161 -8.75 -4.68 2.73
C HIS A 161 -8.57 -3.16 2.54
N ASP A 162 -7.45 -2.72 1.98
CA ASP A 162 -7.28 -1.33 1.55
C ASP A 162 -8.00 -1.10 0.19
N PHE A 163 -8.68 0.05 0.05
CA PHE A 163 -9.39 0.44 -1.17
C PHE A 163 -8.97 1.86 -1.61
N PRO A 164 -8.83 2.14 -2.92
CA PRO A 164 -8.44 3.46 -3.38
C PRO A 164 -9.51 4.52 -3.08
N LEU A 165 -9.08 5.68 -2.57
CA LEU A 165 -9.91 6.89 -2.42
C LEU A 165 -9.66 7.92 -3.52
N HIS A 166 -8.68 7.66 -4.38
CA HIS A 166 -8.23 8.55 -5.44
C HIS A 166 -8.05 7.75 -6.73
N THR A 167 -8.28 8.42 -7.86
CA THR A 167 -7.98 7.88 -9.19
C THR A 167 -6.48 7.72 -9.37
N ASN A 168 -6.06 6.88 -10.34
CA ASN A 168 -4.64 6.70 -10.64
C ASN A 168 -3.93 8.02 -11.00
N LEU A 169 -4.60 8.92 -11.73
CA LEU A 169 -4.04 10.23 -12.09
C LEU A 169 -3.84 11.12 -10.85
N GLU A 170 -4.77 11.10 -9.91
CA GLU A 170 -4.64 11.83 -8.64
C GLU A 170 -3.50 11.27 -7.79
N LEU A 171 -3.38 9.94 -7.68
CA LEU A 171 -2.25 9.31 -7.00
C LEU A 171 -0.91 9.72 -7.62
N VAL A 172 -0.79 9.70 -8.95
CA VAL A 172 0.41 10.17 -9.65
C VAL A 172 0.73 11.63 -9.31
N ARG A 173 -0.27 12.51 -9.31
CA ARG A 173 -0.10 13.93 -8.96
C ARG A 173 0.34 14.10 -7.51
N ILE A 174 -0.27 13.38 -6.58
CA ILE A 174 0.06 13.42 -5.15
C ILE A 174 1.49 12.95 -4.91
N LEU A 175 1.87 11.80 -5.48
CA LEU A 175 3.20 11.22 -5.30
C LEU A 175 4.29 12.07 -5.94
N ASP A 176 4.04 12.68 -7.10
CA ASP A 176 5.01 13.58 -7.73
C ASP A 176 5.32 14.82 -6.86
N LYS A 177 4.33 15.29 -6.07
CA LYS A 177 4.53 16.40 -5.11
C LYS A 177 5.42 16.05 -3.92
N LEU A 178 5.66 14.77 -3.64
CA LEU A 178 6.55 14.36 -2.55
C LEU A 178 8.04 14.60 -2.88
N GLN A 179 8.42 14.81 -4.15
CA GLN A 179 9.77 15.25 -4.56
C GLN A 179 10.94 14.44 -3.96
N GLY A 180 10.82 13.11 -3.91
CA GLY A 180 11.79 12.19 -3.32
C GLY A 180 11.60 11.90 -1.83
N SER A 181 10.71 12.62 -1.13
CA SER A 181 10.42 12.39 0.28
C SER A 181 9.48 11.21 0.49
N ASN A 182 9.70 10.42 1.53
CA ASN A 182 8.79 9.33 1.88
C ASN A 182 7.58 9.86 2.68
N ASP A 183 6.45 9.16 2.62
CA ASP A 183 5.32 9.35 3.52
C ASP A 183 5.18 8.14 4.44
N VAL A 184 5.76 8.25 5.65
CA VAL A 184 5.78 7.19 6.65
C VAL A 184 5.39 7.76 8.00
N LYS A 185 4.32 7.24 8.58
CA LYS A 185 3.80 7.71 9.87
C LYS A 185 4.84 7.57 10.98
N LEU A 186 4.86 8.55 11.88
CA LEU A 186 5.70 8.54 13.06
C LEU A 186 4.92 8.72 14.35
N ARG A 187 5.23 7.88 15.33
CA ARG A 187 4.86 7.96 16.74
C ARG A 187 5.98 7.38 17.60
N GLU A 188 6.26 7.99 18.74
CA GLU A 188 7.21 7.44 19.71
C GLU A 188 6.72 6.11 20.29
N TRP A 189 7.59 5.10 20.36
CA TRP A 189 7.22 3.75 20.80
C TRP A 189 8.20 3.06 21.74
N LYS A 190 9.27 3.74 22.16
CA LYS A 190 10.34 3.14 22.98
C LYS A 190 9.86 2.46 24.26
N HIS A 191 8.82 3.02 24.90
CA HIS A 191 8.27 2.52 26.17
C HIS A 191 7.67 1.11 26.13
N ARG A 192 7.36 0.56 24.93
CA ARG A 192 6.78 -0.79 24.76
C ARG A 192 7.74 -1.78 24.11
N MET A 193 9.00 -1.39 23.90
CA MET A 193 10.00 -2.29 23.35
C MET A 193 10.41 -3.34 24.39
N PRO A 194 10.66 -4.61 23.97
CA PRO A 194 11.13 -5.65 24.88
C PRO A 194 12.38 -5.23 25.66
N LYS A 195 12.35 -5.42 26.98
CA LYS A 195 13.52 -5.21 27.85
C LYS A 195 14.48 -6.38 27.72
N GLY A 196 15.78 -6.13 27.69
CA GLY A 196 16.81 -7.16 27.58
C GLY A 196 17.16 -7.58 26.14
N MET A 197 16.54 -6.96 25.14
CA MET A 197 16.94 -7.07 23.74
C MET A 197 17.77 -5.85 23.35
N SER A 198 18.92 -6.08 22.72
CA SER A 198 19.74 -4.99 22.21
C SER A 198 19.16 -4.41 20.92
N TRP A 199 19.20 -3.09 20.84
CA TRP A 199 18.84 -2.30 19.66
C TRP A 199 20.04 -1.52 19.12
N ASP A 200 21.24 -1.86 19.60
CA ASP A 200 22.48 -1.22 19.21
C ASP A 200 22.81 -1.58 17.75
N PHE A 201 23.32 -0.60 16.99
CA PHE A 201 23.68 -0.78 15.59
C PHE A 201 24.64 -1.97 15.38
N ALA A 202 25.61 -2.13 16.29
CA ALA A 202 26.58 -3.21 16.25
C ALA A 202 25.93 -4.59 16.44
N ASP A 203 25.02 -4.72 17.42
CA ASP A 203 24.34 -6.00 17.70
C ASP A 203 23.31 -6.37 16.63
N LEU A 204 22.69 -5.37 16.00
CA LEU A 204 21.78 -5.55 14.88
C LEU A 204 22.51 -5.85 13.57
N ASN A 205 23.82 -5.59 13.48
CA ASN A 205 24.64 -5.73 12.28
C ASN A 205 24.01 -5.09 11.02
N ILE A 206 23.26 -4.00 11.19
CA ILE A 206 22.42 -3.42 10.11
C ILE A 206 23.25 -2.78 8.98
N LEU A 207 24.49 -2.39 9.28
CA LEU A 207 25.44 -1.81 8.32
C LEU A 207 26.76 -2.60 8.37
N PRO A 208 26.79 -3.84 7.87
CA PRO A 208 27.91 -4.77 8.07
C PRO A 208 29.23 -4.29 7.45
N ASN A 209 29.14 -3.48 6.38
CA ASN A 209 30.30 -2.96 5.64
C ASN A 209 30.70 -1.53 6.07
N SER A 210 30.14 -1.03 7.18
CA SER A 210 30.37 0.33 7.64
C SER A 210 31.15 0.37 8.95
N ASN A 211 32.09 1.31 9.03
CA ASN A 211 32.78 1.63 10.28
C ASN A 211 32.04 2.68 11.12
N LEU A 212 30.88 3.17 10.64
CA LEU A 212 30.14 4.28 11.26
C LEU A 212 29.64 3.95 12.67
N PHE A 213 29.34 2.69 12.97
CA PHE A 213 28.71 2.29 14.23
C PHE A 213 29.45 1.13 14.90
N ARG A 214 30.63 1.44 15.47
CA ARG A 214 31.44 0.50 16.26
C ARG A 214 31.20 0.59 17.78
N GLY A 215 30.20 1.37 18.21
CA GLY A 215 29.89 1.65 19.63
C GLY A 215 28.44 1.33 20.01
N LYS A 216 28.03 1.72 21.23
CA LYS A 216 26.67 1.51 21.80
C LYS A 216 25.62 2.48 21.27
N GLU A 217 25.74 2.91 20.01
CA GLU A 217 24.71 3.76 19.43
C GLU A 217 23.50 2.89 19.10
N ALA A 218 22.35 3.28 19.62
CA ALA A 218 21.11 2.53 19.47
C ALA A 218 20.26 3.05 18.30
N LEU A 219 19.63 2.11 17.60
CA LEU A 219 18.60 2.40 16.60
C LEU A 219 17.45 3.14 17.29
N ASN A 220 17.07 4.30 16.74
CA ASN A 220 15.98 5.09 17.28
C ASN A 220 14.61 4.49 16.87
N ILE A 221 14.14 3.53 17.65
CA ILE A 221 12.89 2.82 17.34
C ILE A 221 11.68 3.76 17.34
N SER A 222 10.91 3.63 16.26
CA SER A 222 9.74 4.45 15.96
C SER A 222 8.61 3.58 15.47
N LYS A 223 7.37 3.98 15.78
CA LYS A 223 6.16 3.33 15.27
C LYS A 223 5.51 4.18 14.19
N GLY A 224 4.94 3.55 13.19
CA GLY A 224 4.18 4.16 12.12
C GLY A 224 2.90 3.42 11.81
N SER A 225 2.62 3.27 10.52
CA SER A 225 1.52 2.51 9.96
C SER A 225 2.08 1.54 8.92
N VAL A 226 1.37 0.46 8.68
CA VAL A 226 1.70 -0.52 7.64
C VAL A 226 1.66 0.10 6.25
N ALA A 227 0.69 0.98 6.00
CA ALA A 227 0.55 1.68 4.73
C ALA A 227 1.54 2.86 4.64
N THR A 228 2.35 2.86 3.59
CA THR A 228 3.43 3.82 3.36
C THR A 228 3.55 4.18 1.88
N SER A 229 4.04 5.38 1.61
CA SER A 229 4.50 5.79 0.28
C SER A 229 6.02 5.95 0.30
N LEU A 230 6.73 5.06 -0.37
CA LEU A 230 8.19 4.95 -0.28
C LEU A 230 8.83 5.32 -1.62
N SER A 231 9.81 6.22 -1.59
CA SER A 231 10.59 6.52 -2.79
C SER A 231 11.37 5.29 -3.25
N ARG A 232 11.63 5.17 -4.56
CA ARG A 232 12.44 4.07 -5.11
C ARG A 232 13.81 3.98 -4.45
N ALA A 233 14.47 5.11 -4.23
CA ALA A 233 15.76 5.16 -3.58
C ALA A 233 15.71 4.61 -2.14
N PHE A 234 14.63 4.88 -1.40
CA PHE A 234 14.43 4.29 -0.08
C PHE A 234 14.20 2.79 -0.15
N VAL A 235 13.38 2.32 -1.09
CA VAL A 235 13.11 0.88 -1.29
C VAL A 235 14.41 0.14 -1.63
N GLU A 236 15.21 0.69 -2.55
CA GLU A 236 16.53 0.15 -2.90
C GLU A 236 17.46 0.12 -1.70
N PHE A 237 17.53 1.21 -0.91
CA PHE A 237 18.31 1.26 0.32
C PHE A 237 17.89 0.16 1.31
N ALA A 238 16.59 0.03 1.58
CA ALA A 238 16.04 -0.93 2.53
C ALA A 238 16.26 -2.40 2.10
N VAL A 239 16.29 -2.66 0.79
CA VAL A 239 16.47 -4.00 0.23
C VAL A 239 17.95 -4.39 0.07
N THR A 240 18.81 -3.44 -0.28
CA THR A 240 20.18 -3.74 -0.77
C THR A 240 21.30 -3.17 0.11
N SER A 241 21.07 -2.06 0.80
CA SER A 241 22.12 -1.29 1.47
C SER A 241 22.25 -1.60 2.96
N ILE A 242 21.20 -2.15 3.58
CA ILE A 242 21.17 -2.53 4.99
C ILE A 242 20.91 -4.03 5.14
N ASP A 243 21.51 -4.64 6.17
CA ASP A 243 21.16 -6.02 6.57
C ASP A 243 19.99 -5.98 7.57
N THR A 244 18.84 -6.44 7.11
CA THR A 244 17.60 -6.43 7.90
C THR A 244 17.42 -7.71 8.72
N THR A 245 18.33 -8.69 8.62
CA THR A 245 18.12 -10.05 9.13
C THR A 245 17.89 -10.10 10.63
N VAL A 246 18.82 -9.53 11.41
CA VAL A 246 18.75 -9.52 12.88
C VAL A 246 17.64 -8.60 13.36
N LEU A 247 17.51 -7.41 12.76
CA LEU A 247 16.45 -6.47 13.09
C LEU A 247 15.06 -7.09 12.91
N LEU A 248 14.79 -7.72 11.77
CA LEU A 248 13.50 -8.35 11.52
C LEU A 248 13.27 -9.53 12.47
N LYS A 249 14.30 -10.34 12.77
CA LYS A 249 14.20 -11.41 13.78
C LYS A 249 13.80 -10.85 15.16
N HIS A 250 14.36 -9.71 15.55
CA HIS A 250 14.01 -9.02 16.78
C HIS A 250 12.57 -8.51 16.74
N LEU A 251 12.18 -7.82 15.66
CA LEU A 251 10.81 -7.31 15.48
C LEU A 251 9.76 -8.43 15.47
N ASP A 252 10.02 -9.52 14.76
CA ASP A 252 9.14 -10.69 14.66
C ASP A 252 8.96 -11.42 16.01
N SER A 253 9.83 -11.17 17.00
CA SER A 253 9.72 -11.79 18.33
C SER A 253 8.64 -11.18 19.23
N PHE A 254 8.10 -10.00 18.88
CA PHE A 254 7.05 -9.32 19.64
C PHE A 254 5.90 -8.82 18.74
N THR A 255 4.95 -8.07 19.30
CA THR A 255 3.78 -7.57 18.56
C THR A 255 4.12 -6.36 17.67
N ILE A 256 3.39 -6.19 16.57
CA ILE A 256 3.34 -5.02 15.65
C ILE A 256 4.62 -4.74 14.83
N ALA A 257 5.35 -5.77 14.43
CA ALA A 257 6.60 -5.64 13.67
C ALA A 257 6.47 -4.82 12.37
N ASP A 258 5.35 -4.99 11.68
CA ASP A 258 4.94 -4.30 10.45
C ASP A 258 4.76 -2.79 10.63
N GLU A 259 4.33 -2.35 11.81
CA GLU A 259 4.20 -0.92 12.14
C GLU A 259 5.52 -0.29 12.62
N ILE A 260 6.59 -1.07 12.83
CA ILE A 260 7.86 -0.56 13.38
C ILE A 260 8.94 -0.39 12.33
N PHE A 261 9.09 -1.35 11.41
CA PHE A 261 10.25 -1.40 10.52
C PHE A 261 10.42 -0.14 9.66
N PHE A 262 9.47 0.15 8.77
CA PHE A 262 9.61 1.29 7.84
C PHE A 262 9.69 2.63 8.57
N ALA A 263 8.93 2.81 9.65
CA ALA A 263 9.01 4.01 10.47
C ALA A 263 10.39 4.17 11.11
N THR A 264 10.94 3.09 11.68
CA THR A 264 12.26 3.11 12.32
C THR A 264 13.35 3.41 11.30
N ILE A 265 13.36 2.72 10.16
CA ILE A 265 14.38 2.96 9.13
C ILE A 265 14.27 4.39 8.59
N ASN A 266 13.07 4.84 8.22
CA ASN A 266 12.83 6.15 7.60
C ASN A 266 13.18 7.35 8.49
N HIS A 267 12.96 7.25 9.80
CA HIS A 267 13.16 8.37 10.73
C HIS A 267 14.50 8.34 11.47
N ASN A 268 15.36 7.36 11.16
CA ASN A 268 16.64 7.24 11.82
C ASN A 268 17.73 8.04 11.08
N LEU A 269 18.08 9.19 11.65
CA LEU A 269 19.13 10.08 11.12
C LEU A 269 20.48 9.39 10.95
N ALA A 270 20.83 8.45 11.82
CA ALA A 270 22.12 7.78 11.76
C ALA A 270 22.23 6.90 10.51
N LEU A 271 21.11 6.35 10.02
CA LEU A 271 21.06 5.62 8.76
C LEU A 271 21.08 6.53 7.53
N ASN A 272 20.72 7.82 7.70
CA ASN A 272 20.53 8.79 6.63
C ASN A 272 19.81 8.21 5.39
N PRO A 273 18.62 7.60 5.58
CA PRO A 273 17.92 6.90 4.50
C PRO A 273 17.44 7.88 3.42
N PRO A 274 17.44 7.50 2.13
CA PRO A 274 16.89 8.34 1.06
C PRO A 274 15.43 8.73 1.30
N GLY A 275 15.09 10.00 1.12
CA GLY A 275 13.72 10.50 1.33
C GLY A 275 13.25 10.52 2.79
N GLY A 276 14.07 10.05 3.72
CA GLY A 276 13.75 10.07 5.14
C GLY A 276 13.90 11.45 5.76
N TYR A 277 13.29 11.61 6.92
CA TYR A 277 13.35 12.87 7.66
C TYR A 277 13.32 12.62 9.16
N PRO A 278 14.04 13.45 9.94
CA PRO A 278 13.99 13.36 11.38
C PRO A 278 12.62 13.73 11.91
N GLY A 279 12.06 12.82 12.70
CA GLY A 279 10.84 13.03 13.45
C GLY A 279 10.87 14.14 14.51
N LYS A 280 11.99 14.85 14.68
CA LYS A 280 12.20 15.82 15.77
C LYS A 280 11.12 16.91 15.81
N CYS A 281 10.60 17.32 14.66
CA CYS A 281 9.52 18.31 14.57
C CYS A 281 8.13 17.73 14.90
N LEU A 282 7.95 16.40 14.77
CA LEU A 282 6.67 15.72 15.05
C LEU A 282 6.57 15.25 16.51
N LEU A 283 7.71 15.13 17.21
CA LEU A 283 7.79 14.66 18.60
C LEU A 283 7.79 15.79 19.63
N LYS A 284 7.96 17.05 19.22
CA LYS A 284 8.14 18.21 20.12
C LYS A 284 6.86 18.81 20.69
N GLY A 285 5.81 18.02 20.88
CA GLY A 285 4.53 18.49 21.44
C GLY A 285 3.85 19.61 20.64
N THR A 286 4.38 19.96 19.47
CA THR A 286 3.76 20.89 18.55
C THR A 286 2.52 20.20 17.99
N GLN A 287 1.37 20.86 18.03
CA GLN A 287 0.11 20.44 17.40
C GLN A 287 0.21 20.25 15.86
N LEU A 288 1.43 20.28 15.30
CA LEU A 288 1.75 19.92 13.93
C LEU A 288 1.60 18.41 13.74
N LEU A 289 0.36 17.97 13.59
CA LEU A 289 0.05 16.72 12.92
C LEU A 289 0.47 16.91 11.46
N LYS A 290 1.61 16.36 11.03
CA LYS A 290 1.78 16.12 9.59
C LYS A 290 0.66 15.16 9.20
N PRO A 291 -0.33 15.58 8.37
CA PRO A 291 -1.32 14.65 7.87
C PRO A 291 -0.59 13.61 7.02
N TRP A 292 -0.87 12.34 7.28
CA TRP A 292 -0.33 11.21 6.54
C TRP A 292 -1.27 10.94 5.38
N ILE A 293 -0.74 10.84 4.17
CA ILE A 293 -1.54 10.75 2.95
C ILE A 293 -1.63 9.32 2.40
N SER A 294 -0.78 8.41 2.92
CA SER A 294 -0.71 7.03 2.45
C SER A 294 -1.97 6.20 2.76
N ARG A 295 -2.64 6.46 3.90
CA ARG A 295 -3.88 5.76 4.27
C ARG A 295 -4.77 6.57 5.20
N PHE A 296 -6.05 6.64 4.86
CA PHE A 296 -7.10 7.10 5.76
C PHE A 296 -7.69 5.90 6.51
N ALA A 297 -7.85 6.04 7.83
CA ALA A 297 -8.45 5.01 8.67
C ALA A 297 -9.27 5.64 9.80
N ILE A 298 -10.47 5.12 10.04
CA ILE A 298 -11.34 5.51 11.15
C ILE A 298 -11.13 4.48 12.26
N TRP A 299 -10.74 4.95 13.45
CA TRP A 299 -10.54 4.10 14.61
C TRP A 299 -11.72 4.25 15.57
N GLU A 300 -12.18 3.13 16.13
CA GLU A 300 -13.20 3.11 17.17
C GLU A 300 -12.77 4.00 18.35
N GLY A 301 -13.65 4.91 18.77
CA GLY A 301 -13.37 5.90 19.83
C GLY A 301 -12.95 7.29 19.36
N TYR A 302 -12.70 7.52 18.06
CA TYR A 302 -12.67 8.88 17.52
C TYR A 302 -14.10 9.42 17.47
N LYS A 303 -14.39 10.46 18.26
CA LYS A 303 -15.61 11.25 18.06
C LYS A 303 -15.47 12.02 16.76
N MET A 304 -16.00 11.47 15.67
CA MET A 304 -16.17 12.27 14.45
C MET A 304 -17.21 13.36 14.76
N CYS A 305 -16.94 14.59 14.32
CA CYS A 305 -17.98 15.61 14.32
C CYS A 305 -19.02 15.16 13.31
N ILE A 306 -20.12 14.60 13.81
CA ILE A 306 -21.23 14.12 13.00
C ILE A 306 -21.86 15.35 12.37
N THR A 307 -21.83 15.46 11.04
CA THR A 307 -22.73 16.38 10.35
C THR A 307 -24.13 15.81 10.52
N GLY A 308 -25.12 16.61 10.91
CA GLY A 308 -26.49 16.16 11.25
C GLY A 308 -27.31 15.49 10.13
N TYR A 309 -26.66 14.90 9.13
CA TYR A 309 -27.25 14.10 8.06
C TYR A 309 -27.53 12.63 8.46
N ASP A 310 -26.98 12.15 9.59
CA ASP A 310 -27.21 10.78 10.07
C ASP A 310 -28.55 10.60 10.84
N GLU A 311 -29.38 11.64 10.98
CA GLU A 311 -30.70 11.56 11.64
C GLU A 311 -31.84 11.02 10.75
N LEU A 312 -31.57 10.58 9.51
CA LEU A 312 -32.62 10.12 8.58
C LEU A 312 -32.78 8.60 8.47
N SER A 313 -32.29 7.82 9.44
CA SER A 313 -32.66 6.40 9.54
C SER A 313 -32.87 5.96 10.99
N SER A 314 -34.00 6.38 11.56
CA SER A 314 -34.65 5.75 12.72
C SER A 314 -36.09 5.44 12.39
#